data_AF-A0A1V4SU28-F1
#
_entry.id   AF-A0A1V4SU28-F1
#
_cell.length_a   1.000
_cell.length_b   1.000
_cell.length_c   1.000
_cell.angle_alpha   90.00
_cell.angle_beta   90.00
_cell.angle_gamma   90.00
#
_symmetry.space_group_name_H-M   'P 1'
#
loop_
_entity.id
_entity.type
_entity.pdbx_description
1 polymer ?
#
loop_
_entity_poly.entity_id
_entity_poly.type
_entity_poly.pdbx_seq_one_letter_code
_entity_poly.pdbx_strand_id
1 'polypeptide(L)'
;MSSFINNAKTIIKENFKALSFASIIVLIPIMLLIITKLNPQNSDIRNLNNLCTEINKINTDLAKGIENDSVNTDVSKNMLPLVTSNLDIAKKNLLTIETSNSSQKVKDAVYQALDKNISLTNQALSMYMSPDSDELDKKVNNFKNTLSLYLDDLETLKVFGINTPISNNSLSFFRNTYNYFETLSNLNALNEISNSSEKDFLLKLSDITNKFNSIKEDLQPAIKNIRENNRSLATLLLDIENKKNIFSKIAEEYYMLSFPDSAKVISESLESCINSYDLYIDNLLNAVNAELSNNSDTQNLYDSAFSKRNDFLQFYDDLLTNIDKLKNK
;
A
#
# COMPACT_ATOMS: atom_id res chain seq x y z
N MET A 1 47.54 -64.86 -6.14
CA MET A 1 47.40 -63.47 -6.62
C MET A 1 46.26 -63.30 -7.63
N SER A 2 46.06 -64.21 -8.60
CA SER A 2 44.95 -64.07 -9.58
C SER A 2 43.54 -64.32 -9.02
N SER A 3 43.37 -65.18 -8.00
CA SER A 3 42.03 -65.40 -7.40
C SER A 3 41.53 -64.18 -6.62
N PHE A 4 42.42 -63.43 -5.96
CA PHE A 4 42.09 -62.21 -5.23
C PHE A 4 41.62 -61.09 -6.16
N ILE A 5 42.29 -60.94 -7.31
CA ILE A 5 41.94 -59.94 -8.34
C ILE A 5 40.61 -60.31 -9.01
N ASN A 6 40.35 -61.60 -9.26
CA ASN A 6 39.07 -62.04 -9.82
C ASN A 6 37.93 -61.86 -8.82
N ASN A 7 38.13 -62.14 -7.53
CA ASN A 7 37.09 -61.96 -6.52
C ASN A 7 36.74 -60.47 -6.34
N ALA A 8 37.74 -59.59 -6.34
CA ALA A 8 37.53 -58.14 -6.30
C ALA A 8 36.74 -57.64 -7.53
N LYS A 9 37.04 -58.14 -8.74
CA LYS A 9 36.27 -57.80 -9.94
C LYS A 9 34.82 -58.25 -9.88
N THR A 10 34.53 -59.44 -9.32
CA THR A 10 33.17 -59.97 -9.21
C THR A 10 32.34 -59.15 -8.21
N ILE A 11 32.90 -58.83 -7.03
CA ILE A 11 32.25 -58.01 -6.00
C ILE A 11 31.93 -56.60 -6.53
N ILE A 12 32.87 -56.01 -7.27
CA ILE A 12 32.65 -54.69 -7.90
C ILE A 12 31.53 -54.78 -8.94
N LYS A 13 31.51 -55.84 -9.78
CA LYS A 13 30.52 -56.03 -10.85
C LYS A 13 29.11 -56.30 -10.31
N GLU A 14 28.98 -57.05 -9.21
CA GLU A 14 27.71 -57.32 -8.54
C GLU A 14 27.15 -56.07 -7.83
N ASN A 15 28.01 -55.28 -7.21
CA ASN A 15 27.61 -54.05 -6.52
C ASN A 15 27.56 -52.81 -7.43
N PHE A 16 28.05 -52.89 -8.68
CA PHE A 16 28.10 -51.76 -9.60
C PHE A 16 26.73 -51.15 -9.87
N LYS A 17 25.69 -51.99 -10.01
CA LYS A 17 24.31 -51.52 -10.20
C LYS A 17 23.81 -50.75 -8.96
N ALA A 18 24.04 -51.28 -7.76
CA ALA A 18 23.69 -50.60 -6.52
C ALA A 18 24.47 -49.28 -6.32
N LEU A 19 25.77 -49.27 -6.65
CA LEU A 19 26.63 -48.09 -6.59
C LEU A 19 26.20 -47.02 -7.59
N SER A 20 25.81 -47.42 -8.81
CA SER A 20 25.29 -46.53 -9.85
C SER A 20 23.92 -45.93 -9.49
N PHE A 21 23.08 -46.68 -8.79
CA PHE A 21 21.78 -46.20 -8.32
C PHE A 21 21.94 -45.19 -7.17
N ALA A 22 22.83 -45.49 -6.22
CA ALA A 22 23.15 -44.59 -5.11
C ALA A 22 23.77 -43.26 -5.60
N SER A 23 24.65 -43.30 -6.61
CA SER A 23 25.25 -42.09 -7.16
C SER A 23 24.24 -41.21 -7.91
N ILE A 24 23.29 -41.80 -8.64
CA ILE A 24 22.19 -41.05 -9.28
C ILE A 24 21.31 -40.34 -8.25
N ILE A 25 20.95 -41.01 -7.14
CA ILE A 25 20.13 -40.42 -6.06
C ILE A 25 20.81 -39.20 -5.43
N VAL A 26 22.14 -39.21 -5.31
CA VAL A 26 22.91 -38.07 -4.77
C VAL A 26 23.11 -36.97 -5.82
N LEU A 27 23.29 -37.33 -7.09
CA LEU A 27 23.54 -36.36 -8.17
C LEU A 27 22.30 -35.57 -8.59
N ILE A 28 21.10 -36.16 -8.54
CA ILE A 28 19.84 -35.48 -8.88
C ILE A 28 19.60 -34.19 -8.06
N PRO A 29 19.65 -34.20 -6.71
CA PRO A 29 19.45 -32.98 -5.92
C PRO A 29 20.57 -31.95 -6.14
N ILE A 30 21.80 -32.39 -6.41
CA ILE A 30 22.92 -31.50 -6.76
C ILE A 30 22.68 -30.84 -8.12
N MET A 31 22.25 -31.61 -9.13
CA MET A 31 21.86 -31.08 -10.45
C MET A 31 20.68 -30.12 -10.36
N LEU A 32 19.66 -30.42 -9.55
CA LEU A 32 18.53 -29.51 -9.32
C LEU A 32 18.99 -28.19 -8.66
N LEU A 33 19.92 -28.25 -7.70
CA LEU A 33 20.52 -27.05 -7.10
C LEU A 33 21.35 -26.24 -8.10
N ILE A 34 22.08 -26.90 -8.99
CA ILE A 34 22.87 -26.27 -10.06
C ILE A 34 21.92 -25.59 -11.06
N ILE A 35 20.90 -26.28 -11.56
CA ILE A 35 19.93 -25.74 -12.52
C ILE A 35 19.17 -24.55 -11.94
N THR A 36 18.76 -24.63 -10.67
CA THR A 36 18.04 -23.52 -10.01
C THR A 36 18.94 -22.31 -9.72
N LYS A 37 20.24 -22.49 -9.44
CA LYS A 37 21.15 -21.36 -9.14
C LYS A 37 21.88 -20.77 -10.35
N LEU A 38 22.04 -21.54 -11.44
CA LEU A 38 22.81 -21.15 -12.64
C LEU A 38 21.95 -20.85 -13.86
N ASN A 39 20.62 -21.06 -13.80
CA ASN A 39 19.72 -20.54 -14.83
C ASN A 39 19.86 -19.00 -14.90
N PRO A 40 20.19 -18.42 -16.07
CA PRO A 40 20.36 -16.98 -16.25
C PRO A 40 19.17 -16.18 -15.71
N GLN A 41 17.94 -16.66 -15.93
CA GLN A 41 16.73 -16.01 -15.44
C GLN A 41 16.70 -15.94 -13.90
N ASN A 42 17.10 -17.02 -13.22
CA ASN A 42 17.15 -17.05 -11.76
C ASN A 42 18.28 -16.17 -11.21
N SER A 43 19.40 -16.06 -11.94
CA SER A 43 20.48 -15.14 -11.57
C SER A 43 20.09 -13.68 -11.76
N ASP A 44 19.41 -13.34 -12.86
CA ASP A 44 18.90 -12.00 -13.16
C ASP A 44 17.92 -11.55 -12.05
N ILE A 45 16.91 -12.38 -11.77
CA ILE A 45 15.91 -12.11 -10.72
C ILE A 45 16.58 -11.96 -9.35
N ARG A 46 17.59 -12.79 -9.02
CA ARG A 46 18.34 -12.64 -7.77
C ARG A 46 19.08 -11.31 -7.69
N ASN A 47 19.73 -10.87 -8.77
CA ASN A 47 20.44 -9.59 -8.81
C ASN A 47 19.48 -8.41 -8.65
N LEU A 48 18.33 -8.45 -9.34
CA LEU A 48 17.27 -7.46 -9.19
C LEU A 48 16.70 -7.45 -7.75
N ASN A 49 16.50 -8.63 -7.15
CA ASN A 49 16.05 -8.75 -5.76
C ASN A 49 17.05 -8.19 -4.73
N ASN A 50 18.34 -8.38 -4.97
CA ASN A 50 19.37 -7.78 -4.13
C ASN A 50 19.29 -6.25 -4.20
N LEU A 51 19.15 -5.69 -5.40
CA LEU A 51 18.97 -4.24 -5.56
C LEU A 51 17.68 -3.75 -4.89
N CYS A 52 16.54 -4.43 -5.07
CA CYS A 52 15.29 -4.07 -4.38
C CYS A 52 15.43 -4.12 -2.85
N THR A 53 16.24 -5.04 -2.33
CA THR A 53 16.56 -5.10 -0.90
C THR A 53 17.38 -3.89 -0.45
N GLU A 54 18.33 -3.42 -1.26
CA GLU A 54 19.09 -2.19 -1.00
C GLU A 54 18.20 -0.95 -1.07
N ILE A 55 17.33 -0.86 -2.07
CA ILE A 55 16.32 0.21 -2.19
C ILE A 55 15.41 0.23 -0.96
N ASN A 56 14.96 -0.93 -0.50
CA ASN A 56 14.15 -1.02 0.71
C ASN A 56 14.90 -0.52 1.95
N LYS A 57 16.19 -0.86 2.11
CA LYS A 57 17.02 -0.32 3.19
C LYS A 57 17.11 1.21 3.13
N ILE A 58 17.31 1.78 1.95
CA ILE A 58 17.30 3.24 1.76
C ILE A 58 15.94 3.82 2.16
N ASN A 59 14.84 3.19 1.74
CA ASN A 59 13.49 3.63 2.08
C ASN A 59 13.14 3.49 3.57
N THR A 60 13.77 2.57 4.32
CA THR A 60 13.49 2.44 5.77
C THR A 60 13.74 3.73 6.55
N ASP A 61 14.63 4.58 6.04
CA ASP A 61 14.87 5.88 6.61
C ASP A 61 13.61 6.75 6.59
N LEU A 62 12.71 6.62 5.61
CA LEU A 62 11.48 7.43 5.49
C LEU A 62 10.59 7.34 6.74
N ALA A 63 10.67 6.22 7.47
CA ALA A 63 9.97 6.05 8.74
C ALA A 63 10.39 7.08 9.80
N LYS A 64 11.58 7.68 9.70
CA LYS A 64 12.03 8.75 10.60
C LYS A 64 11.18 10.01 10.50
N GLY A 65 10.56 10.25 9.34
CA GLY A 65 9.67 11.40 9.11
C GLY A 65 8.25 11.19 9.61
N ILE A 66 7.89 10.00 10.10
CA ILE A 66 6.55 9.68 10.59
C ILE A 66 6.42 10.13 12.05
N GLU A 67 5.35 10.87 12.34
CA GLU A 67 4.99 11.29 13.69
C GLU A 67 3.52 10.93 13.95
N ASN A 68 3.29 9.86 14.71
CA ASN A 68 1.97 9.23 14.86
C ASN A 68 1.33 8.95 13.47
N ASP A 69 0.10 9.42 13.25
CA ASP A 69 -0.63 9.30 11.98
C ASP A 69 -0.34 10.47 11.01
N SER A 70 0.71 11.26 11.27
CA SER A 70 1.12 12.43 10.49
C SER A 70 2.62 12.38 10.13
N VAL A 71 3.19 13.53 9.79
CA VAL A 71 4.58 13.72 9.38
C VAL A 71 5.26 14.83 10.18
N ASN A 72 6.52 14.60 10.56
CA ASN A 72 7.38 15.64 11.10
C ASN A 72 8.06 16.39 9.94
N THR A 73 7.64 17.62 9.69
CA THR A 73 8.04 18.38 8.50
C THR A 73 9.53 18.71 8.49
N ASP A 74 10.13 19.06 9.63
CA ASP A 74 11.55 19.40 9.74
C ASP A 74 12.46 18.20 9.54
N VAL A 75 12.12 17.05 10.14
CA VAL A 75 12.85 15.79 9.92
C VAL A 75 12.73 15.37 8.46
N SER A 76 11.53 15.48 7.90
CA SER A 76 11.26 15.11 6.50
C SER A 76 12.10 15.95 5.52
N LYS A 77 12.14 17.28 5.68
CA LYS A 77 12.94 18.19 4.84
C LYS A 77 14.42 17.82 4.83
N ASN A 78 14.96 17.46 5.98
CA ASN A 78 16.38 17.16 6.12
C ASN A 78 16.74 15.77 5.58
N MET A 79 15.83 14.79 5.72
CA MET A 79 16.14 13.42 5.35
C MET A 79 15.93 13.12 3.86
N LEU A 80 14.92 13.74 3.23
CA LEU A 80 14.51 13.44 1.86
C LEU A 80 15.66 13.63 0.85
N PRO A 81 16.48 14.70 0.89
CA PRO A 81 17.60 14.85 -0.04
C PRO A 81 18.58 13.67 -0.03
N LEU A 82 18.88 13.13 1.16
CA LEU A 82 19.78 11.99 1.31
C LEU A 82 19.15 10.71 0.77
N VAL A 83 17.88 10.46 1.10
CA VAL A 83 17.12 9.31 0.57
C VAL A 83 17.09 9.36 -0.95
N THR A 84 16.69 10.49 -1.54
CA THR A 84 16.63 10.69 -2.99
C THR A 84 17.99 10.45 -3.63
N SER A 85 19.07 11.04 -3.08
CA SER A 85 20.41 10.85 -3.63
C SER A 85 20.85 9.38 -3.61
N ASN A 86 20.52 8.62 -2.57
CA ASN A 86 20.83 7.20 -2.49
C ASN A 86 19.98 6.36 -3.46
N LEU A 87 18.72 6.72 -3.65
CA LEU A 87 17.86 6.08 -4.66
C LEU A 87 18.37 6.35 -6.09
N ASP A 88 18.85 7.55 -6.38
CA ASP A 88 19.49 7.86 -7.67
C ASP A 88 20.75 7.03 -7.92
N ILE A 89 21.54 6.76 -6.88
CA ILE A 89 22.68 5.82 -6.97
C ILE A 89 22.18 4.41 -7.27
N ALA A 90 21.14 3.93 -6.57
CA ALA A 90 20.54 2.63 -6.85
C ALA A 90 20.00 2.54 -8.29
N LYS A 91 19.45 3.64 -8.82
CA LYS A 91 18.96 3.73 -10.21
C LYS A 91 20.10 3.62 -11.21
N LYS A 92 21.23 4.29 -10.94
CA LYS A 92 22.45 4.13 -11.77
C LYS A 92 22.94 2.68 -11.72
N ASN A 93 22.98 2.07 -10.54
CA ASN A 93 23.37 0.67 -10.39
C ASN A 93 22.45 -0.27 -11.18
N LEU A 94 21.12 -0.07 -11.13
CA LEU A 94 20.16 -0.85 -11.93
C LEU A 94 20.49 -0.83 -13.43
N LEU A 95 20.83 0.34 -13.96
CA LEU A 95 21.14 0.49 -15.38
C LEU A 95 22.35 -0.36 -15.79
N THR A 96 23.32 -0.56 -14.89
CA THR A 96 24.51 -1.41 -15.11
C THR A 96 24.25 -2.91 -15.05
N ILE A 97 23.11 -3.36 -14.49
CA ILE A 97 22.79 -4.80 -14.41
C ILE A 97 22.41 -5.30 -15.80
N GLU A 98 23.27 -6.09 -16.42
CA GLU A 98 22.92 -6.81 -17.65
C GLU A 98 21.93 -7.94 -17.34
N THR A 99 20.87 -8.03 -18.13
CA THR A 99 19.85 -9.07 -18.00
C THR A 99 19.68 -9.80 -19.32
N SER A 100 19.35 -11.09 -19.26
CA SER A 100 18.92 -11.83 -20.45
C SER A 100 17.67 -11.18 -21.09
N ASN A 101 17.47 -11.39 -22.39
CA ASN A 101 16.29 -10.88 -23.11
C ASN A 101 14.96 -11.29 -22.44
N SER A 102 14.92 -12.47 -21.81
CA SER A 102 13.77 -12.95 -21.04
C SER A 102 13.48 -12.17 -19.76
N SER A 103 14.49 -11.54 -19.15
CA SER A 103 14.38 -10.82 -17.87
C SER A 103 14.32 -9.30 -18.04
N GLN A 104 14.49 -8.78 -19.27
CA GLN A 104 14.48 -7.34 -19.54
C GLN A 104 13.19 -6.66 -19.06
N LYS A 105 12.03 -7.28 -19.29
CA LYS A 105 10.74 -6.74 -18.82
C LYS A 105 10.67 -6.59 -17.30
N VAL A 106 11.34 -7.47 -16.56
CA VAL A 106 11.39 -7.40 -15.10
C VAL A 106 12.32 -6.26 -14.66
N LYS A 107 13.46 -6.09 -15.33
CA LYS A 107 14.36 -4.94 -15.12
C LYS A 107 13.62 -3.62 -15.38
N ASP A 108 12.84 -3.54 -16.46
CA ASP A 108 12.07 -2.35 -16.81
C ASP A 108 11.00 -2.04 -15.75
N ALA A 109 10.32 -3.06 -15.20
CA ALA A 109 9.38 -2.88 -14.10
C ALA A 109 10.06 -2.38 -12.81
N VAL A 110 11.24 -2.90 -12.47
CA VAL A 110 12.04 -2.40 -11.33
C VAL A 110 12.46 -0.95 -11.55
N TYR A 111 12.83 -0.60 -12.78
CA TYR A 111 13.18 0.77 -13.15
C TYR A 111 11.99 1.71 -12.96
N GLN A 112 10.80 1.35 -13.45
CA GLN A 112 9.59 2.16 -13.31
C GLN A 112 9.24 2.40 -11.84
N ALA A 113 9.25 1.34 -11.02
CA ALA A 113 8.97 1.46 -9.59
C ALA A 113 9.98 2.40 -8.91
N LEU A 114 11.28 2.23 -9.19
CA LEU A 114 12.33 3.06 -8.61
C LEU A 114 12.24 4.52 -9.06
N ASP A 115 11.92 4.77 -10.34
CA ASP A 115 11.75 6.10 -10.88
C ASP A 115 10.58 6.84 -10.21
N LYS A 116 9.45 6.15 -10.00
CA LYS A 116 8.30 6.72 -9.27
C LYS A 116 8.61 6.94 -7.79
N ASN A 117 9.37 6.04 -7.14
CA ASN A 117 9.83 6.25 -5.77
C ASN A 117 10.69 7.52 -5.65
N ILE A 118 11.67 7.71 -6.54
CA ILE A 118 12.48 8.93 -6.62
C ILE A 118 11.59 10.16 -6.84
N SER A 119 10.63 10.07 -7.77
CA SER A 119 9.68 11.14 -8.04
C SER A 119 8.86 11.51 -6.80
N LEU A 120 8.34 10.53 -6.05
CA LEU A 120 7.64 10.77 -4.79
C LEU A 120 8.52 11.49 -3.77
N THR A 121 9.77 11.06 -3.57
CA THR A 121 10.68 11.73 -2.62
C THR A 121 10.95 13.19 -3.00
N ASN A 122 11.14 13.47 -4.30
CA ASN A 122 11.34 14.83 -4.82
C ASN A 122 10.08 15.70 -4.69
N GLN A 123 8.91 15.15 -5.02
CA GLN A 123 7.64 15.87 -4.92
C GLN A 123 7.30 16.17 -3.46
N ALA A 124 7.51 15.22 -2.54
CA ALA A 124 7.38 15.45 -1.10
C ALA A 124 8.29 16.59 -0.65
N LEU A 125 9.57 16.56 -1.01
CA LEU A 125 10.54 17.60 -0.64
C LEU A 125 10.10 18.98 -1.17
N SER A 126 9.64 19.05 -2.42
CA SER A 126 9.13 20.29 -3.03
C SER A 126 7.94 20.87 -2.27
N MET A 127 6.99 20.02 -1.83
CA MET A 127 5.86 20.45 -1.00
C MET A 127 6.33 20.97 0.37
N TYR A 128 7.28 20.28 1.02
CA TYR A 128 7.82 20.73 2.31
C TYR A 128 8.63 22.03 2.21
N MET A 129 9.31 22.29 1.09
CA MET A 129 10.08 23.51 0.87
C MET A 129 9.21 24.72 0.50
N SER A 130 7.98 24.50 0.04
CA SER A 130 7.06 25.56 -0.35
C SER A 130 5.62 25.21 0.00
N PRO A 131 5.30 25.12 1.30
CA PRO A 131 3.97 24.71 1.78
C PRO A 131 2.89 25.78 1.49
N ASP A 132 3.27 27.04 1.34
CA ASP A 132 2.35 28.16 1.11
C ASP A 132 2.30 28.60 -0.35
N SER A 133 2.74 27.76 -1.30
CA SER A 133 2.69 28.13 -2.71
C SER A 133 1.26 28.08 -3.25
N ASP A 134 0.87 29.06 -4.07
CA ASP A 134 -0.41 29.07 -4.82
C ASP A 134 -0.61 27.82 -5.72
N GLU A 135 0.46 27.07 -6.00
CA GLU A 135 0.42 25.82 -6.75
C GLU A 135 0.34 24.55 -5.86
N LEU A 136 0.08 24.67 -4.56
CA LEU A 136 0.08 23.53 -3.63
C LEU A 136 -0.91 22.44 -4.09
N ASP A 137 -2.14 22.80 -4.47
CA ASP A 137 -3.15 21.85 -4.96
C ASP A 137 -2.63 21.02 -6.13
N LYS A 138 -1.94 21.66 -7.08
CA LYS A 138 -1.35 20.98 -8.24
C LYS A 138 -0.24 20.03 -7.82
N LYS A 139 0.60 20.41 -6.86
CA LYS A 139 1.65 19.55 -6.32
C LYS A 139 1.06 18.34 -5.59
N VAL A 140 0.02 18.54 -4.77
CA VAL A 140 -0.70 17.47 -4.06
C VAL A 140 -1.32 16.48 -5.04
N ASN A 141 -2.00 16.97 -6.08
CA ASN A 141 -2.62 16.11 -7.10
C ASN A 141 -1.58 15.31 -7.90
N ASN A 142 -0.46 15.92 -8.28
CA ASN A 142 0.65 15.20 -8.93
C ASN A 142 1.24 14.13 -8.02
N PHE A 143 1.39 14.42 -6.73
CA PHE A 143 1.87 13.47 -5.73
C PHE A 143 0.93 12.27 -5.59
N LYS A 144 -0.38 12.52 -5.46
CA LYS A 144 -1.43 11.49 -5.42
C LYS A 144 -1.37 10.55 -6.62
N ASN A 145 -1.31 11.11 -7.82
CA ASN A 145 -1.27 10.34 -9.07
C ASN A 145 0.01 9.50 -9.15
N THR A 146 1.15 10.08 -8.78
CA THR A 146 2.43 9.36 -8.74
C THR A 146 2.40 8.21 -7.73
N LEU A 147 1.79 8.44 -6.56
CA LEU A 147 1.65 7.43 -5.51
C LEU A 147 0.77 6.26 -5.97
N SER A 148 -0.36 6.55 -6.62
CA SER A 148 -1.24 5.50 -7.17
C SER A 148 -0.48 4.62 -8.17
N LEU A 149 0.21 5.24 -9.14
CA LEU A 149 0.98 4.50 -10.14
C LEU A 149 2.15 3.72 -9.54
N TYR A 150 2.73 4.21 -8.44
CA TYR A 150 3.77 3.48 -7.73
C TYR A 150 3.22 2.23 -7.04
N LEU A 151 2.02 2.29 -6.45
CA LEU A 151 1.36 1.12 -5.87
C LEU A 151 1.08 0.03 -6.93
N ASP A 152 0.66 0.44 -8.13
CA ASP A 152 0.44 -0.49 -9.26
C ASP A 152 1.76 -1.17 -9.70
N ASP A 153 2.86 -0.41 -9.73
CA ASP A 153 4.18 -0.96 -10.02
C ASP A 153 4.62 -1.98 -8.96
N LEU A 154 4.34 -1.73 -7.67
CA LEU A 154 4.67 -2.67 -6.59
C LEU A 154 3.94 -4.01 -6.74
N GLU A 155 2.65 -4.00 -7.13
CA GLU A 155 1.92 -5.23 -7.43
C GLU A 155 2.48 -5.95 -8.67
N THR A 156 2.90 -5.19 -9.69
CA THR A 156 3.57 -5.74 -10.87
C THR A 156 4.88 -6.45 -10.50
N LEU A 157 5.70 -5.87 -9.62
CA LEU A 157 6.93 -6.49 -9.13
C LEU A 157 6.67 -7.81 -8.41
N LYS A 158 5.62 -7.85 -7.59
CA LYS A 158 5.22 -9.06 -6.85
C LYS A 158 4.84 -10.20 -7.81
N VAL A 159 4.13 -9.90 -8.90
CA VAL A 159 3.81 -10.88 -9.96
C VAL A 159 5.08 -11.45 -10.60
N PHE A 160 6.12 -10.63 -10.75
CA PHE A 160 7.43 -11.07 -11.26
C PHE A 160 8.31 -11.78 -10.24
N GLY A 161 7.84 -11.98 -8.99
CA GLY A 161 8.64 -12.59 -7.93
C GLY A 161 9.78 -11.70 -7.43
N ILE A 162 9.63 -10.38 -7.58
CA ILE A 162 10.57 -9.39 -7.08
C ILE A 162 10.19 -8.97 -5.65
N ASN A 163 11.19 -8.88 -4.78
CA ASN A 163 11.07 -8.39 -3.41
C ASN A 163 10.57 -6.94 -3.42
N THR A 164 9.66 -6.61 -2.49
CA THR A 164 9.19 -5.23 -2.38
C THR A 164 10.34 -4.27 -2.10
N PRO A 165 10.52 -3.21 -2.91
CA PRO A 165 11.54 -2.18 -2.69
C PRO A 165 11.16 -1.23 -1.55
N ILE A 166 10.01 -1.39 -0.89
CA ILE A 166 9.57 -0.55 0.22
C ILE A 166 8.75 -1.35 1.24
N SER A 167 8.98 -1.10 2.53
CA SER A 167 8.19 -1.68 3.61
C SER A 167 6.89 -0.91 3.83
N ASN A 168 5.86 -1.56 4.39
CA ASN A 168 4.58 -0.91 4.70
C ASN A 168 4.75 0.32 5.60
N ASN A 169 5.65 0.26 6.58
CA ASN A 169 5.94 1.40 7.46
C ASN A 169 6.49 2.60 6.67
N SER A 170 7.44 2.34 5.76
CA SER A 170 8.01 3.40 4.91
C SER A 170 7.02 3.90 3.87
N LEU A 171 6.10 3.04 3.40
CA LEU A 171 5.02 3.44 2.50
C LEU A 171 4.00 4.35 3.20
N SER A 172 3.75 4.14 4.50
CA SER A 172 2.89 5.03 5.31
C SER A 172 3.40 6.46 5.34
N PHE A 173 4.72 6.70 5.25
CA PHE A 173 5.27 8.05 5.13
C PHE A 173 4.68 8.82 3.93
N PHE A 174 4.58 8.20 2.75
CA PHE A 174 4.01 8.85 1.57
C PHE A 174 2.51 9.11 1.73
N ARG A 175 1.77 8.17 2.35
CA ARG A 175 0.35 8.35 2.65
C ARG A 175 0.12 9.49 3.63
N ASN A 176 0.90 9.55 4.70
CA ASN A 176 0.81 10.63 5.69
C ASN A 176 1.24 11.97 5.09
N THR A 177 2.26 11.99 4.23
CA THR A 177 2.68 13.20 3.48
C THR A 177 1.55 13.72 2.60
N TYR A 178 0.89 12.83 1.84
CA TYR A 178 -0.26 13.20 1.01
C TYR A 178 -1.38 13.78 1.88
N ASN A 179 -1.79 13.08 2.95
CA ASN A 179 -2.87 13.54 3.82
C ASN A 179 -2.57 14.89 4.48
N TYR A 180 -1.32 15.11 4.92
CA TYR A 180 -0.88 16.36 5.51
C TYR A 180 -1.03 17.53 4.53
N PHE A 181 -0.49 17.39 3.32
CA PHE A 181 -0.55 18.46 2.33
C PHE A 181 -1.92 18.63 1.70
N GLU A 182 -2.71 17.57 1.54
CA GLU A 182 -4.11 17.66 1.15
C GLU A 182 -4.90 18.48 2.18
N THR A 183 -4.68 18.23 3.47
CA THR A 183 -5.30 19.02 4.55
C THR A 183 -4.86 20.48 4.48
N LEU A 184 -3.56 20.75 4.31
CA LEU A 184 -3.04 22.11 4.21
C LEU A 184 -3.61 22.86 3.00
N SER A 185 -3.67 22.21 1.84
CA SER A 185 -4.22 22.79 0.62
C SER A 185 -5.69 23.12 0.76
N ASN A 186 -6.46 22.22 1.39
CA ASN A 186 -7.84 22.47 1.75
C ASN A 186 -7.98 23.67 2.69
N LEU A 187 -7.17 23.79 3.73
CA LEU A 187 -7.19 24.93 4.64
C LEU A 187 -6.87 26.26 3.95
N ASN A 188 -5.92 26.26 3.00
CA ASN A 188 -5.59 27.44 2.21
C ASN A 188 -6.79 27.90 1.37
N ALA A 189 -7.44 26.97 0.65
CA ALA A 189 -8.66 27.28 -0.11
C ALA A 189 -9.78 27.83 0.79
N LEU A 190 -9.92 27.32 2.03
CA LEU A 190 -10.91 27.84 2.98
C LEU A 190 -10.58 29.24 3.51
N ASN A 191 -9.31 29.62 3.55
CA ASN A 191 -8.91 30.95 3.99
C ASN A 191 -9.23 32.05 2.98
N GLU A 192 -9.40 31.70 1.70
CA GLU A 192 -9.79 32.64 0.64
C GLU A 192 -11.29 32.97 0.65
N ILE A 193 -12.10 32.17 1.36
CA ILE A 193 -13.55 32.38 1.46
C ILE A 193 -13.84 33.56 2.40
N SER A 194 -14.37 34.64 1.85
CA SER A 194 -14.66 35.89 2.59
C SER A 194 -15.85 35.81 3.54
N ASN A 195 -16.73 34.81 3.39
CA ASN A 195 -17.92 34.63 4.22
C ASN A 195 -17.61 33.74 5.44
N SER A 196 -17.66 34.31 6.64
CA SER A 196 -17.30 33.60 7.89
C SER A 196 -18.16 32.38 8.19
N SER A 197 -19.47 32.43 7.89
CA SER A 197 -20.38 31.30 8.16
C SER A 197 -20.14 30.13 7.21
N GLU A 198 -19.79 30.43 5.95
CA GLU A 198 -19.45 29.42 4.94
C GLU A 198 -18.07 28.81 5.19
N LYS A 199 -17.12 29.64 5.62
CA LYS A 199 -15.80 29.21 6.07
C LYS A 199 -15.89 28.27 7.29
N ASP A 200 -16.64 28.65 8.33
CA ASP A 200 -16.83 27.81 9.52
C ASP A 200 -17.52 26.48 9.19
N PHE A 201 -18.51 26.52 8.29
CA PHE A 201 -19.17 25.31 7.79
C PHE A 201 -18.18 24.38 7.08
N LEU A 202 -17.39 24.92 6.15
CA LEU A 202 -16.43 24.14 5.38
C LEU A 202 -15.25 23.62 6.21
N LEU A 203 -14.81 24.35 7.24
CA LEU A 203 -13.79 23.87 8.18
C LEU A 203 -14.28 22.63 8.94
N LYS A 204 -15.49 22.69 9.51
CA LYS A 204 -16.12 21.54 10.17
C LYS A 204 -16.31 20.36 9.21
N LEU A 205 -16.67 20.65 7.96
CA LEU A 205 -16.83 19.63 6.94
C LEU A 205 -15.50 18.98 6.55
N SER A 206 -14.41 19.75 6.49
CA SER A 206 -13.06 19.24 6.27
C SER A 206 -12.61 18.30 7.40
N ASP A 207 -12.95 18.61 8.64
CA ASP A 207 -12.65 17.72 9.77
C ASP A 207 -13.41 16.39 9.66
N ILE A 208 -14.67 16.44 9.24
CA ILE A 208 -15.50 15.25 9.00
C ILE A 208 -14.93 14.40 7.86
N THR A 209 -14.59 14.99 6.71
CA THR A 209 -14.04 14.23 5.58
C THR A 209 -12.67 13.62 5.93
N ASN A 210 -11.83 14.33 6.68
CA ASN A 210 -10.57 13.79 7.20
C ASN A 210 -10.79 12.57 8.11
N LYS A 211 -11.80 12.59 8.97
CA LYS A 211 -12.16 11.43 9.80
C LYS A 211 -12.67 10.26 8.94
N PHE A 212 -13.49 10.52 7.92
CA PHE A 212 -13.88 9.49 6.96
C PHE A 212 -12.67 8.86 6.24
N ASN A 213 -11.68 9.67 5.84
CA ASN A 213 -10.45 9.18 5.22
C ASN A 213 -9.70 8.17 6.10
N SER A 214 -9.76 8.29 7.42
CA SER A 214 -9.13 7.34 8.36
C SER A 214 -9.86 6.00 8.49
N ILE A 215 -11.14 5.93 8.08
CA ILE A 215 -12.00 4.74 8.29
C ILE A 215 -12.57 4.14 7.00
N LYS A 216 -12.26 4.72 5.84
CA LYS A 216 -12.73 4.26 4.51
C LYS A 216 -11.94 3.09 3.90
N GLU A 217 -10.95 2.57 4.62
CA GLU A 217 -10.08 1.47 4.17
C GLU A 217 -10.89 0.28 3.62
N ASP A 218 -10.32 -0.44 2.65
CA ASP A 218 -10.88 -1.70 2.19
C ASP A 218 -10.38 -2.86 3.07
N LEU A 219 -11.30 -3.47 3.80
CA LEU A 219 -11.01 -4.61 4.68
C LEU A 219 -11.13 -5.97 3.97
N GLN A 220 -11.59 -6.03 2.72
CA GLN A 220 -11.67 -7.30 1.95
C GLN A 220 -10.33 -8.04 1.89
N PRO A 221 -9.19 -7.37 1.59
CA PRO A 221 -7.89 -8.05 1.52
C PRO A 221 -7.47 -8.64 2.87
N ALA A 222 -7.75 -7.94 3.97
CA ALA A 222 -7.45 -8.41 5.32
C ALA A 222 -8.25 -9.66 5.66
N ILE A 223 -9.56 -9.66 5.38
CA ILE A 223 -10.44 -10.82 5.58
C ILE A 223 -9.96 -12.02 4.75
N LYS A 224 -9.67 -11.80 3.46
CA LYS A 224 -9.15 -12.84 2.57
C LYS A 224 -7.85 -13.44 3.12
N ASN A 225 -6.92 -12.60 3.56
CA ASN A 225 -5.65 -13.06 4.13
C ASN A 225 -5.86 -13.87 5.42
N ILE A 226 -6.77 -13.44 6.30
CA ILE A 226 -7.09 -14.15 7.54
C ILE A 226 -7.63 -15.55 7.22
N ARG A 227 -8.56 -15.66 6.27
CA ARG A 227 -9.13 -16.93 5.79
C ARG A 227 -8.08 -17.84 5.18
N GLU A 228 -7.27 -17.34 4.25
CA GLU A 228 -6.21 -18.11 3.57
C GLU A 228 -5.15 -18.66 4.54
N ASN A 229 -4.91 -17.95 5.65
CA ASN A 229 -3.90 -18.32 6.65
C ASN A 229 -4.50 -18.97 7.91
N ASN A 230 -5.81 -19.25 7.95
CA ASN A 230 -6.52 -19.77 9.13
C ASN A 230 -6.21 -18.99 10.42
N ARG A 231 -6.14 -17.65 10.34
CA ARG A 231 -5.85 -16.77 11.48
C ARG A 231 -7.13 -16.39 12.21
N SER A 232 -7.00 -15.89 13.44
CA SER A 232 -8.13 -15.37 14.21
C SER A 232 -8.66 -14.05 13.65
N LEU A 233 -9.98 -13.87 13.66
CA LEU A 233 -10.66 -12.61 13.31
C LEU A 233 -10.66 -11.59 14.47
N ALA A 234 -10.15 -11.93 15.65
CA ALA A 234 -10.21 -11.05 16.83
C ALA A 234 -9.55 -9.67 16.61
N THR A 235 -8.42 -9.62 15.88
CA THR A 235 -7.76 -8.35 15.54
C THR A 235 -8.62 -7.51 14.59
N LEU A 236 -9.35 -8.14 13.68
CA LEU A 236 -10.26 -7.45 12.76
C LEU A 236 -11.47 -6.86 13.50
N LEU A 237 -12.01 -7.57 14.50
CA LEU A 237 -13.08 -7.03 15.36
C LEU A 237 -12.64 -5.76 16.08
N LEU A 238 -11.43 -5.76 16.65
CA LEU A 238 -10.89 -4.57 17.33
C LEU A 238 -10.76 -3.39 16.37
N ASP A 239 -10.31 -3.63 15.13
CA ASP A 239 -10.23 -2.59 14.10
C ASP A 239 -11.62 -2.07 13.72
N ILE A 240 -12.61 -2.95 13.52
CA ILE A 240 -14.00 -2.57 13.25
C ILE A 240 -14.58 -1.72 14.38
N GLU A 241 -14.39 -2.10 15.64
CA GLU A 241 -14.86 -1.34 16.81
C GLU A 241 -14.17 0.03 16.90
N ASN A 242 -12.87 0.12 16.60
CA ASN A 242 -12.17 1.41 16.52
C ASN A 242 -12.75 2.30 15.42
N LYS A 243 -13.01 1.76 14.22
CA LYS A 243 -13.65 2.49 13.12
C LYS A 243 -15.07 2.94 13.49
N LYS A 244 -15.85 2.10 14.19
CA LYS A 244 -17.18 2.45 14.71
C LYS A 244 -17.13 3.59 15.72
N ASN A 245 -16.15 3.59 16.64
CA ASN A 245 -15.95 4.68 17.59
C ASN A 245 -15.58 6.01 16.90
N ILE A 246 -14.76 5.97 15.85
CA ILE A 246 -14.46 7.16 15.04
C ILE A 246 -15.73 7.63 14.31
N PHE A 247 -16.49 6.70 13.74
CA PHE A 247 -17.73 7.00 13.04
C PHE A 247 -18.79 7.66 13.96
N SER A 248 -18.95 7.20 15.20
CA SER A 248 -19.86 7.85 16.16
C SER A 248 -19.53 9.33 16.36
N LYS A 249 -18.23 9.69 16.41
CA LYS A 249 -17.81 11.10 16.50
C LYS A 249 -18.16 11.90 15.25
N ILE A 250 -18.02 11.28 14.07
CA ILE A 250 -18.44 11.89 12.80
C ILE A 250 -19.95 12.17 12.83
N ALA A 251 -20.76 11.21 13.26
CA ALA A 251 -22.20 11.36 13.34
C ALA A 251 -22.59 12.47 14.34
N GLU A 252 -21.96 12.53 15.50
CA GLU A 252 -22.16 13.61 16.48
C GLU A 252 -21.83 14.99 15.88
N GLU A 253 -20.70 15.13 15.20
CA GLU A 253 -20.29 16.38 14.54
C GLU A 253 -21.24 16.80 13.42
N TYR A 254 -21.76 15.83 12.67
CA TYR A 254 -22.81 16.05 11.69
C TYR A 254 -24.09 16.61 12.30
N TYR A 255 -24.57 16.05 13.41
CA TYR A 255 -25.77 16.58 14.08
C TYR A 255 -25.58 18.00 14.65
N MET A 256 -24.33 18.41 14.89
CA MET A 256 -23.99 19.75 15.37
C MET A 256 -23.69 20.76 14.24
N LEU A 257 -23.70 20.31 12.97
CA LEU A 257 -23.44 21.19 11.83
C LEU A 257 -24.63 22.11 11.56
N SER A 258 -24.32 23.39 11.42
CA SER A 258 -25.26 24.39 10.90
C SER A 258 -25.01 24.55 9.41
N PHE A 259 -26.01 24.25 8.60
CA PHE A 259 -25.90 24.31 7.14
C PHE A 259 -26.28 25.71 6.63
N PRO A 260 -25.39 26.41 5.91
CA PRO A 260 -25.80 27.60 5.18
C PRO A 260 -26.70 27.22 3.99
N ASP A 261 -27.60 28.13 3.59
CA ASP A 261 -28.54 27.89 2.48
C ASP A 261 -27.85 27.49 1.16
N SER A 262 -26.62 27.96 0.95
CA SER A 262 -25.78 27.62 -0.21
C SER A 262 -25.29 26.17 -0.24
N ALA A 263 -25.39 25.43 0.87
CA ALA A 263 -24.80 24.10 1.06
C ALA A 263 -25.81 22.95 1.06
N LYS A 264 -27.05 23.16 0.59
CA LYS A 264 -28.09 22.11 0.58
C LYS A 264 -27.66 20.81 -0.13
N VAL A 265 -26.97 20.92 -1.27
CA VAL A 265 -26.49 19.72 -1.99
C VAL A 265 -25.42 18.99 -1.18
N ILE A 266 -24.56 19.73 -0.48
CA ILE A 266 -23.52 19.17 0.39
C ILE A 266 -24.16 18.45 1.59
N SER A 267 -25.21 19.02 2.19
CA SER A 267 -25.91 18.37 3.31
C SER A 267 -26.53 17.04 2.91
N GLU A 268 -27.17 16.98 1.73
CA GLU A 268 -27.76 15.75 1.19
C GLU A 268 -26.69 14.68 0.88
N SER A 269 -25.55 15.07 0.31
CA SER A 269 -24.42 14.17 0.07
C SER A 269 -23.82 13.64 1.39
N LEU A 270 -23.65 14.51 2.39
CA LEU A 270 -23.10 14.13 3.70
C LEU A 270 -24.04 13.18 4.45
N GLU A 271 -25.34 13.43 4.42
CA GLU A 271 -26.35 12.52 4.99
C GLU A 271 -26.28 11.14 4.34
N SER A 272 -26.12 11.09 3.00
CA SER A 272 -25.98 9.84 2.25
C SER A 272 -24.70 9.07 2.61
N CYS A 273 -23.59 9.79 2.86
CA CYS A 273 -22.34 9.20 3.36
C CYS A 273 -22.54 8.55 4.72
N ILE A 274 -23.15 9.27 5.67
CA ILE A 274 -23.39 8.81 7.03
C ILE A 274 -24.26 7.56 7.03
N ASN A 275 -25.40 7.61 6.33
CA ASN A 275 -26.32 6.48 6.27
C ASN A 275 -25.68 5.23 5.65
N SER A 276 -24.91 5.39 4.57
CA SER A 276 -24.26 4.25 3.91
C SER A 276 -23.11 3.67 4.74
N TYR A 277 -22.34 4.53 5.44
CA TYR A 277 -21.26 4.06 6.30
C TYR A 277 -21.78 3.34 7.56
N ASP A 278 -22.85 3.86 8.17
CA ASP A 278 -23.53 3.22 9.32
C ASP A 278 -23.97 1.79 8.96
N LEU A 279 -24.66 1.64 7.82
CA LEU A 279 -25.06 0.34 7.30
C LEU A 279 -23.86 -0.56 6.98
N TYR A 280 -22.78 0.00 6.42
CA TYR A 280 -21.56 -0.76 6.13
C TYR A 280 -20.93 -1.33 7.40
N ILE A 281 -20.65 -0.48 8.39
CA ILE A 281 -19.88 -0.89 9.57
C ILE A 281 -20.67 -1.87 10.43
N ASP A 282 -21.99 -1.70 10.55
CA ASP A 282 -22.86 -2.62 11.26
C ASP A 282 -23.00 -3.97 10.53
N ASN A 283 -23.20 -3.95 9.20
CA ASN A 283 -23.24 -5.19 8.42
C ASN A 283 -21.92 -5.95 8.48
N LEU A 284 -20.79 -5.24 8.46
CA LEU A 284 -19.47 -5.85 8.55
C LEU A 284 -19.25 -6.48 9.94
N LEU A 285 -19.59 -5.78 11.01
CA LEU A 285 -19.51 -6.31 12.38
C LEU A 285 -20.38 -7.58 12.52
N ASN A 286 -21.60 -7.55 11.98
CA ASN A 286 -22.50 -8.70 11.97
C ASN A 286 -21.91 -9.88 11.17
N ALA A 287 -21.31 -9.63 10.00
CA ALA A 287 -20.68 -10.67 9.18
C ALA A 287 -19.52 -11.35 9.91
N VAL A 288 -18.64 -10.57 10.55
CA VAL A 288 -17.49 -11.10 11.31
C VAL A 288 -17.95 -11.90 12.52
N ASN A 289 -18.95 -11.41 13.27
CA ASN A 289 -19.52 -12.13 14.41
C ASN A 289 -20.21 -13.44 13.99
N ALA A 290 -20.89 -13.46 12.85
CA ALA A 290 -21.49 -14.66 12.29
C ALA A 290 -20.43 -15.70 11.89
N GLU A 291 -19.30 -15.27 11.34
CA GLU A 291 -18.18 -16.15 10.96
C GLU A 291 -17.50 -16.75 12.19
N LEU A 292 -17.27 -15.95 13.24
CA LEU A 292 -16.78 -16.45 14.53
C LEU A 292 -17.72 -17.46 15.19
N SER A 293 -19.02 -17.32 14.94
CA SER A 293 -20.06 -18.23 15.47
C SER A 293 -20.28 -19.47 14.58
N ASN A 294 -19.48 -19.67 13.52
CA ASN A 294 -19.60 -20.75 12.54
C ASN A 294 -20.99 -20.81 11.84
N ASN A 295 -21.58 -19.65 11.54
CA ASN A 295 -22.83 -19.58 10.78
C ASN A 295 -22.58 -19.77 9.27
N SER A 296 -23.47 -20.46 8.56
CA SER A 296 -23.29 -20.86 7.16
C SER A 296 -23.53 -19.76 6.13
N ASP A 297 -24.23 -18.68 6.48
CA ASP A 297 -24.60 -17.58 5.55
C ASP A 297 -23.65 -16.36 5.59
N THR A 298 -22.42 -16.55 6.02
CA THR A 298 -21.46 -15.44 6.24
C THR A 298 -21.12 -14.67 4.97
N GLN A 299 -21.00 -15.33 3.83
CA GLN A 299 -20.60 -14.67 2.58
C GLN A 299 -21.62 -13.62 2.12
N ASN A 300 -22.93 -13.91 2.22
CA ASN A 300 -23.98 -12.94 1.87
C ASN A 300 -23.93 -11.69 2.75
N LEU A 301 -23.57 -11.84 4.03
CA LEU A 301 -23.42 -10.71 4.96
C LEU A 301 -22.23 -9.82 4.57
N TYR A 302 -21.10 -10.42 4.19
CA TYR A 302 -19.96 -9.67 3.68
C TYR A 302 -20.29 -8.96 2.37
N ASP A 303 -20.93 -9.63 1.43
CA ASP A 303 -21.29 -9.03 0.14
C ASP A 303 -22.22 -7.82 0.34
N SER A 304 -23.20 -7.94 1.25
CA SER A 304 -24.07 -6.83 1.67
C SER A 304 -23.27 -5.67 2.29
N ALA A 305 -22.36 -5.97 3.22
CA ALA A 305 -21.51 -4.95 3.83
C ALA A 305 -20.68 -4.21 2.78
N PHE A 306 -19.98 -4.93 1.90
CA PHE A 306 -19.13 -4.31 0.88
C PHE A 306 -19.91 -3.59 -0.22
N SER A 307 -21.15 -4.01 -0.51
CA SER A 307 -22.05 -3.19 -1.33
C SER A 307 -22.31 -1.83 -0.69
N LYS A 308 -22.57 -1.78 0.64
CA LYS A 308 -22.78 -0.52 1.36
C LYS A 308 -21.52 0.34 1.46
N ARG A 309 -20.35 -0.30 1.54
CA ARG A 309 -19.07 0.41 1.41
C ARG A 309 -18.93 1.08 0.06
N ASN A 310 -19.32 0.42 -1.03
CA ASN A 310 -19.27 1.00 -2.37
C ASN A 310 -20.24 2.17 -2.52
N ASP A 311 -21.47 2.03 -1.99
CA ASP A 311 -22.43 3.14 -1.91
C ASP A 311 -21.81 4.34 -1.16
N PHE A 312 -21.20 4.09 0.01
CA PHE A 312 -20.49 5.11 0.77
C PHE A 312 -19.37 5.79 -0.04
N LEU A 313 -18.52 5.03 -0.73
CA LEU A 313 -17.43 5.60 -1.52
C LEU A 313 -17.96 6.50 -2.65
N GLN A 314 -19.03 6.10 -3.32
CA GLN A 314 -19.66 6.92 -4.34
C GLN A 314 -20.19 8.24 -3.75
N PHE A 315 -20.94 8.17 -2.65
CA PHE A 315 -21.44 9.38 -2.00
C PHE A 315 -20.33 10.26 -1.45
N TYR A 316 -19.23 9.66 -0.99
CA TYR A 316 -18.06 10.37 -0.50
C TYR A 316 -17.36 11.13 -1.64
N ASP A 317 -17.22 10.54 -2.82
CA ASP A 317 -16.67 11.21 -4.00
C ASP A 317 -17.59 12.36 -4.47
N ASP A 318 -18.92 12.16 -4.43
CA ASP A 318 -19.90 13.22 -4.72
C ASP A 318 -19.81 14.36 -3.71
N LEU A 319 -19.67 14.04 -2.42
CA LEU A 319 -19.48 15.02 -1.34
C LEU A 319 -18.24 15.88 -1.60
N LEU A 320 -17.09 15.25 -1.86
CA LEU A 320 -15.84 15.95 -2.16
C LEU A 320 -15.99 16.86 -3.39
N THR A 321 -16.63 16.36 -4.45
CA THR A 321 -16.90 17.14 -5.67
C THR A 321 -17.76 18.39 -5.38
N ASN A 322 -18.77 18.26 -4.52
CA ASN A 322 -19.65 19.37 -4.17
C ASN A 322 -18.99 20.38 -3.23
N ILE A 323 -18.11 19.91 -2.34
CA ILE A 323 -17.24 20.77 -1.52
C ILE A 323 -16.33 21.61 -2.42
N ASP A 324 -15.68 20.99 -3.40
CA ASP A 324 -14.77 21.70 -4.29
C ASP A 324 -15.50 22.74 -5.15
N LYS A 325 -16.72 22.44 -5.62
CA LYS A 325 -17.55 23.45 -6.30
C LYS A 325 -17.89 24.64 -5.42
N LEU A 326 -18.06 24.43 -4.11
CA LEU A 326 -18.37 25.53 -3.18
C LEU A 326 -17.13 26.38 -2.89
N LYS A 327 -15.97 25.74 -2.71
CA LYS A 327 -14.68 26.44 -2.51
C LYS A 327 -14.29 27.34 -3.70
N ASN A 328 -14.65 26.94 -4.91
CA ASN A 328 -14.25 27.61 -6.16
C ASN A 328 -15.29 28.61 -6.71
N LYS A 329 -16.30 29.01 -5.93
CA LYS A 329 -17.30 30.02 -6.32
C LYS A 329 -16.83 31.45 -6.02
#